data_AF-A0A9E3UAK4-F1
#
_entry.id   AF-A0A9E3UAK4-F1
#
_cell.length_a   1.000
_cell.length_b   1.000
_cell.length_c   1.000
_cell.angle_alpha   90.00
_cell.angle_beta   90.00
_cell.angle_gamma   90.00
#
_symmetry.space_group_name_H-M   'P 1'
#
loop_
_entity.id
_entity.type
_entity.pdbx_description
1 polymer ?
#
loop_
_entity_poly.entity_id
_entity_poly.type
_entity_poly.pdbx_seq_one_letter_code
_entity_poly.pdbx_strand_id
1 'polypeptide(L)'
;MIDEEQARQLAQAAITFDDVALGVAREIEQGWFFRWATPRIGCNGVIVNKKTGRLFHLGSAFPVERDLALYDRGYQFKTYDLVITATTTSTQRDGRLDAFRSRWSSGSTSTGRCGGSRRRRPTSSVGHASTSCRASSPPCAATSLWKSSKRLDVRAGSISRR
;
A
#
# COMPACT_ATOMS: atom_id res chain seq x y z
N MET A 1 29.67 -11.90 -3.82
CA MET A 1 29.06 -10.58 -4.06
C MET A 1 28.07 -10.78 -5.19
N ILE A 2 26.84 -10.29 -5.04
CA ILE A 2 25.75 -10.59 -5.96
C ILE A 2 25.75 -9.58 -7.12
N ASP A 3 25.78 -10.09 -8.35
CA ASP A 3 25.71 -9.30 -9.57
C ASP A 3 24.29 -8.79 -9.85
N GLU A 4 24.13 -7.80 -10.73
CA GLU A 4 22.82 -7.23 -11.07
C GLU A 4 21.83 -8.31 -11.53
N GLU A 5 22.26 -9.25 -12.39
CA GLU A 5 21.41 -10.29 -12.94
C GLU A 5 20.90 -11.25 -11.84
N GLN A 6 21.78 -11.67 -10.94
CA GLN A 6 21.41 -12.51 -9.80
C GLN A 6 20.47 -11.76 -8.86
N ALA A 7 20.74 -10.48 -8.58
CA ALA A 7 19.88 -9.65 -7.76
C ALA A 7 18.49 -9.48 -8.40
N ARG A 8 18.43 -9.33 -9.72
CA ARG A 8 17.18 -9.25 -10.47
C ARG A 8 16.38 -10.54 -10.40
N GLN A 9 17.03 -11.71 -10.52
CA GLN A 9 16.37 -13.00 -10.37
C GLN A 9 15.79 -13.18 -8.96
N LEU A 10 16.55 -12.81 -7.91
CA LEU A 10 16.07 -12.84 -6.53
C LEU A 10 14.89 -11.90 -6.33
N ALA A 11 14.95 -10.68 -6.89
CA ALA A 11 13.87 -9.72 -6.83
C ALA A 11 12.61 -10.22 -7.57
N GLN A 12 12.76 -10.85 -8.74
CA GLN A 12 11.64 -11.44 -9.49
C GLN A 12 10.99 -12.59 -8.74
N ALA A 13 11.80 -13.48 -8.14
CA ALA A 13 11.29 -14.59 -7.34
C ALA A 13 10.53 -14.13 -6.08
N ALA A 14 10.83 -12.93 -5.59
CA ALA A 14 10.16 -12.34 -4.43
C ALA A 14 8.85 -11.61 -4.77
N ILE A 15 8.61 -11.30 -6.05
CA ILE A 15 7.37 -10.66 -6.47
C ILE A 15 6.24 -11.67 -6.41
N THR A 16 5.27 -11.42 -5.54
CA THR A 16 4.04 -12.24 -5.43
C THR A 16 2.95 -11.81 -6.41
N PHE A 17 3.16 -10.71 -7.13
CA PHE A 17 2.14 -10.06 -7.95
C PHE A 17 2.49 -10.16 -9.44
N ASP A 18 1.65 -10.84 -10.21
CA ASP A 18 1.87 -11.09 -11.64
C ASP A 18 1.86 -9.80 -12.50
N ASP A 19 1.28 -8.71 -12.00
CA ASP A 19 1.17 -7.41 -12.69
C ASP A 19 2.37 -6.46 -12.44
N VAL A 20 3.35 -6.88 -11.63
CA VAL A 20 4.48 -6.03 -11.23
C VAL A 20 5.72 -6.41 -12.03
N ALA A 21 6.13 -5.52 -12.94
CA ALA A 21 7.42 -5.60 -13.60
C ALA A 21 8.50 -4.82 -12.84
N LEU A 22 9.73 -5.35 -12.80
CA LEU A 22 10.89 -4.63 -12.30
C LEU A 22 11.38 -3.61 -13.34
N GLY A 23 11.63 -2.39 -12.88
CA GLY A 23 12.25 -1.34 -13.68
C GLY A 23 13.77 -1.47 -13.77
N VAL A 24 14.41 -0.36 -14.16
CA VAL A 24 15.88 -0.27 -14.26
C VAL A 24 16.50 -0.42 -12.87
N ALA A 25 17.54 -1.24 -12.78
CA ALA A 25 18.32 -1.43 -11.56
C ALA A 25 19.15 -0.17 -11.28
N ARG A 26 19.16 0.25 -10.02
CA ARG A 26 20.04 1.30 -9.51
C ARG A 26 20.99 0.68 -8.51
N GLU A 27 22.28 0.81 -8.77
CA GLU A 27 23.30 0.37 -7.83
C GLU A 27 23.35 1.30 -6.61
N ILE A 28 23.44 0.69 -5.42
CA ILE A 28 23.74 1.37 -4.15
C ILE A 28 24.94 0.68 -3.50
N GLU A 29 25.52 1.28 -2.47
CA GLU A 29 26.78 0.79 -1.88
C GLU A 29 26.60 -0.63 -1.31
N GLN A 30 25.53 -0.84 -0.55
CA GLN A 30 25.27 -2.12 0.12
C GLN A 30 24.38 -3.08 -0.70
N GLY A 31 23.89 -2.69 -1.87
CA GLY A 31 22.81 -3.41 -2.56
C GLY A 31 22.49 -3.00 -4.00
N TRP A 32 21.39 -3.55 -4.50
CA TRP A 32 20.76 -3.23 -5.77
C TRP A 32 19.32 -2.82 -5.52
N PHE A 33 18.95 -1.60 -5.92
CA PHE A 33 17.58 -1.10 -5.83
C PHE A 33 16.86 -1.30 -7.16
N PHE A 34 15.69 -1.93 -7.12
CA PHE A 34 14.80 -2.08 -8.26
C PHE A 34 13.49 -1.34 -8.00
N ARG A 35 13.25 -0.29 -8.78
CA ARG A 35 11.96 0.41 -8.77
C ARG A 35 10.90 -0.44 -9.47
N TRP A 36 9.67 -0.42 -8.98
CA TRP A 36 8.56 -1.07 -9.70
C TRP A 36 8.14 -0.24 -10.91
N ALA A 37 7.91 -0.91 -12.05
CA ALA A 37 7.44 -0.25 -13.26
C ALA A 37 5.98 0.20 -13.12
N THR A 38 5.15 -0.64 -12.47
CA THR A 38 3.76 -0.32 -12.16
C THR A 38 3.69 0.28 -10.75
N PRO A 39 3.34 1.57 -10.59
CA PRO A 39 3.20 2.16 -9.27
C PRO A 39 2.02 1.52 -8.54
N ARG A 40 2.27 1.00 -7.33
CA ARG A 40 1.21 0.60 -6.40
C ARG A 40 1.21 1.52 -5.20
N ILE A 41 0.00 1.84 -4.74
CA ILE A 41 -0.17 2.59 -3.50
C ILE A 41 0.51 1.78 -2.41
N GLY A 42 1.46 2.39 -1.72
CA GLY A 42 2.09 1.72 -0.59
C GLY A 42 3.44 1.08 -0.87
N CYS A 43 3.93 0.99 -2.10
CA CYS A 43 5.18 0.28 -2.39
C CYS A 43 5.90 0.79 -3.63
N ASN A 44 7.18 1.15 -3.48
CA ASN A 44 7.97 1.79 -4.53
C ASN A 44 9.04 0.91 -5.16
N GLY A 45 9.43 -0.20 -4.50
CA GLY A 45 10.48 -1.04 -5.02
C GLY A 45 10.98 -2.09 -4.03
N VAL A 46 12.06 -2.75 -4.42
CA VAL A 46 12.77 -3.73 -3.60
C VAL A 46 14.26 -3.47 -3.67
N ILE A 47 14.93 -3.61 -2.52
CA ILE A 47 16.39 -3.57 -2.42
C ILE A 47 16.89 -5.00 -2.17
N VAL A 48 17.93 -5.42 -2.91
CA VAL A 48 18.63 -6.69 -2.70
C VAL A 48 20.02 -6.41 -2.15
N ASN A 49 20.33 -6.94 -0.96
CA ASN A 49 21.62 -6.74 -0.33
C ASN A 49 22.74 -7.53 -1.05
N LYS A 50 23.83 -6.87 -1.44
CA LYS A 50 24.94 -7.47 -2.21
C LYS A 50 25.72 -8.56 -1.45
N LYS A 51 25.77 -8.45 -0.11
CA LYS A 51 26.53 -9.36 0.76
C LYS A 51 25.70 -10.57 1.17
N THR A 52 24.44 -10.34 1.53
CA THR A 52 23.58 -11.37 2.14
C THR A 52 22.52 -11.94 1.20
N GLY A 53 22.24 -11.29 0.06
CA GLY A 53 21.14 -11.66 -0.83
C GLY A 53 19.75 -11.42 -0.25
N ARG A 54 19.65 -10.75 0.90
CA ARG A 54 18.37 -10.47 1.54
C ARG A 54 17.61 -9.40 0.75
N LEU A 55 16.30 -9.61 0.68
CA LEU A 55 15.33 -8.72 0.05
C LEU A 55 14.76 -7.76 1.09
N PHE A 56 14.64 -6.50 0.72
CA PHE A 56 14.03 -5.45 1.54
C PHE A 56 12.99 -4.71 0.71
N HIS A 57 11.71 -4.95 1.01
CA HIS A 57 10.60 -4.32 0.31
C HIS A 57 10.38 -2.91 0.85
N LEU A 58 10.39 -1.92 -0.04
CA LEU A 58 10.14 -0.53 0.31
C LEU A 58 8.65 -0.25 0.30
N GLY A 59 8.11 0.00 1.49
CA GLY A 59 6.76 0.50 1.69
C GLY A 59 6.69 2.04 1.73
N SER A 60 5.54 2.59 1.36
CA SER A 60 5.25 4.03 1.21
C SER A 60 5.49 4.90 2.45
N ALA A 61 5.62 4.28 3.62
CA ALA A 61 5.79 4.99 4.88
C ALA A 61 7.26 5.06 5.34
N PHE A 62 8.20 4.47 4.62
CA PHE A 62 9.59 4.38 5.09
C PHE A 62 10.46 5.53 4.58
N PRO A 63 11.25 6.20 5.45
CA PRO A 63 12.20 7.24 5.06
C PRO A 63 13.20 6.77 4.00
N VAL A 64 13.55 5.47 4.03
CA VAL A 64 14.49 4.82 3.09
C VAL A 64 14.02 4.92 1.63
N GLU A 65 12.71 5.05 1.40
CA GLU A 65 12.16 5.26 0.06
C GLU A 65 12.57 6.62 -0.52
N ARG A 66 12.63 7.65 0.32
CA ARG A 66 12.98 9.02 -0.08
C ARG A 66 14.49 9.22 -0.16
N ASP A 67 15.24 8.54 0.70
CA ASP A 67 16.69 8.61 0.75
C ASP A 67 17.32 7.21 0.88
N LEU A 68 17.83 6.70 -0.24
CA LEU A 68 18.53 5.42 -0.30
C LEU A 68 19.84 5.43 0.49
N ALA A 69 20.45 6.61 0.75
CA ALA A 69 21.67 6.69 1.55
C ALA A 69 21.44 6.25 3.00
N LEU A 70 20.20 6.29 3.49
CA LEU A 70 19.86 5.72 4.79
C LEU A 70 20.13 4.21 4.83
N TYR A 71 19.81 3.48 3.75
CA TYR A 71 20.09 2.06 3.66
C TYR A 71 21.60 1.77 3.76
N ASP A 72 22.41 2.58 3.07
CA ASP A 72 23.87 2.46 3.10
C ASP A 72 24.46 2.79 4.48
N ARG A 73 23.83 3.70 5.23
CA ARG A 73 24.16 3.99 6.65
C ARG A 73 23.78 2.88 7.63
N GLY A 74 23.22 1.77 7.14
CA GLY A 74 22.85 0.62 7.96
C GLY A 74 21.38 0.54 8.35
N TYR A 75 20.49 1.34 7.73
CA TYR A 75 19.04 1.20 7.89
C TYR A 75 18.53 -0.04 7.14
N GLN A 76 18.91 -1.22 7.62
CA GLN A 76 18.55 -2.53 7.06
C GLN A 76 17.61 -3.23 8.05
N PHE A 77 16.36 -2.77 8.13
CA PHE A 77 15.44 -3.27 9.15
C PHE A 77 14.88 -4.64 8.78
N LYS A 78 14.96 -5.58 9.72
CA LYS A 78 14.19 -6.83 9.64
C LYS A 78 12.99 -6.80 10.58
N THR A 79 13.18 -6.17 11.74
CA THR A 79 12.19 -5.95 12.79
C THR A 79 12.80 -4.89 13.72
N TYR A 80 12.04 -3.86 14.06
CA TYR A 80 12.32 -3.09 15.28
C TYR A 80 11.50 -3.73 16.40
N ASP A 81 12.13 -4.10 17.49
CA ASP A 81 11.43 -4.14 18.77
C ASP A 81 11.17 -2.68 19.15
N LEU A 82 9.99 -2.20 18.82
CA LEU A 82 9.54 -0.86 19.18
C LEU A 82 9.25 -0.88 20.67
N VAL A 83 10.28 -0.67 21.48
CA VAL A 83 10.13 -0.49 22.92
C VAL A 83 9.61 0.92 23.14
N ILE A 84 8.32 1.03 23.42
CA ILE A 84 7.72 2.30 23.85
C ILE A 84 8.27 2.57 25.25
N THR A 85 9.26 3.46 25.36
CA THR A 85 9.94 3.76 26.65
C THR A 85 9.13 4.71 27.53
N ALA A 86 8.29 5.56 26.94
CA ALA A 86 7.37 6.41 27.67
C ALA A 86 6.18 6.80 26.78
N THR A 87 4.97 6.68 27.31
CA THR A 87 3.79 7.31 26.74
C THR A 87 3.51 8.58 27.53
N THR A 88 3.67 9.75 26.90
CA THR A 88 3.10 10.98 27.46
C THR A 88 1.63 10.96 27.11
N THR A 89 0.76 10.70 28.08
CA THR A 89 -0.67 10.98 27.96
C THR A 89 -0.81 12.48 27.78
N SER A 90 -0.74 12.95 26.53
CA SER A 90 -1.21 14.28 26.20
C SER A 90 -2.70 14.25 26.48
N THR A 91 -3.10 14.78 27.64
CA THR A 91 -4.46 15.15 27.98
C THR A 91 -4.89 16.24 27.00
N GLN A 92 -5.12 15.83 25.74
CA GLN A 92 -5.75 16.66 24.74
C GLN A 92 -7.21 16.78 25.20
N ARG A 93 -7.53 17.97 25.70
CA ARG A 93 -8.78 18.35 26.37
C ARG A 93 -10.03 17.85 25.61
N ASP A 94 -10.56 16.72 26.02
CA ASP A 94 -11.95 16.35 25.79
C ASP A 94 -12.83 16.93 26.90
N GLY A 95 -13.23 18.19 26.74
CA GLY A 95 -14.40 18.73 27.45
C GLY A 95 -15.74 18.15 26.94
N ARG A 96 -15.71 17.03 26.21
CA ARG A 96 -16.88 16.47 25.49
C ARG A 96 -17.21 15.02 25.84
N LEU A 97 -16.34 14.30 26.55
CA LEU A 97 -16.58 12.89 26.91
C LEU A 97 -17.27 12.68 28.26
N ASP A 98 -17.31 13.68 29.15
CA ASP A 98 -18.02 13.57 30.42
C ASP A 98 -19.55 13.50 30.24
N ALA A 99 -20.09 13.99 29.13
CA ALA A 99 -21.53 13.91 28.84
C ALA A 99 -22.01 12.49 28.48
N PHE A 100 -21.12 11.59 28.04
CA PHE A 100 -21.53 10.25 27.60
C PHE A 100 -21.68 9.27 28.77
N ARG A 101 -20.90 9.45 29.85
CA ARG A 101 -20.95 8.57 31.03
C ARG A 101 -22.14 8.86 31.95
N SER A 102 -22.63 10.11 32.00
CA SER A 102 -23.79 10.48 32.82
C SER A 102 -25.12 9.96 32.28
N ARG A 103 -25.21 9.63 30.98
CA ARG A 103 -26.47 9.19 30.36
C ARG A 103 -26.81 7.73 30.61
N TRP A 104 -25.83 6.89 30.97
CA TRP A 104 -26.05 5.45 31.13
C TRP A 104 -26.18 4.98 32.58
N SER A 105 -25.78 5.79 33.57
CA SER A 105 -25.93 5.44 35.00
C SER A 105 -27.27 5.84 35.62
N SER A 106 -28.13 6.56 34.91
CA SER A 106 -29.50 6.87 35.36
C SER A 106 -30.53 6.00 34.62
N GLY A 107 -30.35 4.69 34.69
CA GLY A 107 -31.42 3.72 34.47
C GLY A 107 -32.26 3.57 35.75
N SER A 108 -32.89 4.65 36.22
CA SER A 108 -33.89 4.57 37.29
C SER A 108 -35.27 4.34 36.69
N THR A 109 -35.87 3.25 37.14
CA THR A 109 -37.26 2.83 37.01
C THR A 109 -38.24 4.01 37.07
N SER A 110 -38.97 4.27 35.98
CA SER A 110 -40.29 4.91 36.07
C SER A 110 -41.24 4.26 35.07
N THR A 111 -42.05 3.35 35.59
CA THR A 111 -43.36 3.01 35.06
C THR A 111 -44.20 4.29 34.99
N GLY A 112 -44.72 4.66 33.81
CA GLY A 112 -45.64 5.80 33.76
C GLY A 112 -45.98 6.35 32.39
N ARG A 113 -47.17 5.97 31.92
CA ARG A 113 -48.08 6.70 31.02
C ARG A 113 -47.76 6.77 29.52
N CYS A 114 -48.54 5.97 28.82
CA CYS A 114 -49.11 6.25 27.51
C CYS A 114 -49.68 7.68 27.44
N GLY A 115 -49.26 8.44 26.41
CA GLY A 115 -49.85 9.73 26.04
C GLY A 115 -49.46 10.06 24.61
N GLY A 116 -50.36 9.78 23.68
CA GLY A 116 -50.14 10.04 22.25
C GLY A 116 -50.14 11.52 21.90
N SER A 117 -49.45 11.86 20.80
CA SER A 117 -49.70 12.99 19.90
C SER A 117 -48.73 12.84 18.72
N ARG A 118 -49.16 12.30 17.56
CA ARG A 118 -49.68 13.02 16.38
C ARG A 118 -48.95 14.33 16.03
N ARG A 119 -48.56 14.42 14.74
CA ARG A 119 -48.15 15.59 13.91
C ARG A 119 -46.65 15.89 13.96
N ARG A 120 -45.95 16.23 12.86
CA ARG A 120 -46.28 16.49 11.45
C ARG A 120 -44.97 16.41 10.64
N ARG A 121 -45.02 15.89 9.41
CA ARG A 121 -44.02 16.14 8.36
C ARG A 121 -44.02 17.62 7.98
N PRO A 122 -42.86 18.22 7.68
CA PRO A 122 -42.78 19.27 6.69
C PRO A 122 -42.15 18.72 5.40
N THR A 123 -42.97 18.67 4.37
CA THR A 123 -42.57 18.67 2.96
C THR A 123 -42.57 20.12 2.47
N SER A 124 -41.48 20.57 1.87
CA SER A 124 -41.40 21.76 1.00
C SER A 124 -40.09 21.65 0.23
N SER A 125 -40.10 21.19 -1.02
CA SER A 125 -40.41 21.93 -2.26
C SER A 125 -39.20 22.71 -2.79
N VAL A 126 -38.59 22.22 -3.88
CA VAL A 126 -38.62 22.81 -5.24
C VAL A 126 -37.58 23.92 -5.45
N GLY A 127 -36.62 23.62 -6.32
CA GLY A 127 -35.72 24.57 -6.97
C GLY A 127 -35.22 23.99 -8.29
N HIS A 128 -35.86 24.37 -9.39
CA HIS A 128 -35.49 24.07 -10.77
C HIS A 128 -34.41 25.04 -11.30
N ALA A 129 -33.49 24.53 -12.13
CA ALA A 129 -32.90 25.12 -13.37
C ALA A 129 -31.55 24.40 -13.64
N SER A 130 -31.33 23.58 -14.66
CA SER A 130 -31.42 23.74 -16.14
C SER A 130 -30.34 24.63 -16.77
N THR A 131 -29.23 24.01 -17.23
CA THR A 131 -28.45 24.30 -18.47
C THR A 131 -27.30 23.28 -18.57
N SER A 132 -27.34 22.25 -19.44
CA SER A 132 -26.86 22.21 -20.84
C SER A 132 -25.49 22.89 -21.03
N CYS A 133 -24.42 22.24 -21.50
CA CYS A 133 -24.23 21.76 -22.88
C CYS A 133 -22.85 21.10 -23.06
N ARG A 134 -22.79 20.13 -23.99
CA ARG A 134 -21.72 19.88 -24.99
C ARG A 134 -20.39 19.30 -24.49
N ALA A 135 -20.05 18.07 -24.92
CA ALA A 135 -19.40 17.73 -26.22
C ALA A 135 -17.91 17.42 -25.91
N SER A 136 -17.21 16.41 -26.41
CA SER A 136 -17.43 15.41 -27.44
C SER A 136 -16.45 14.27 -27.14
N SER A 137 -16.80 13.03 -27.47
CA SER A 137 -15.81 11.99 -27.77
C SER A 137 -15.00 12.39 -29.02
N PRO A 138 -13.84 11.78 -29.26
CA PRO A 138 -13.87 10.69 -30.23
C PRO A 138 -13.08 9.43 -29.84
N PRO A 139 -13.37 8.31 -30.54
CA PRO A 139 -12.76 7.00 -30.36
C PRO A 139 -11.54 6.80 -31.27
N CYS A 140 -11.02 5.56 -31.26
CA CYS A 140 -10.12 4.93 -32.23
C CYS A 140 -8.61 5.09 -31.99
N ALA A 141 -7.98 4.01 -31.54
CA ALA A 141 -7.11 3.21 -32.42
C ALA A 141 -6.75 1.88 -31.76
N ALA A 142 -7.32 0.81 -32.31
CA ALA A 142 -6.85 -0.55 -32.17
C ALA A 142 -5.82 -0.82 -33.28
N THR A 143 -4.66 -1.36 -32.92
CA THR A 143 -3.75 -2.14 -33.79
C THR A 143 -2.77 -2.84 -32.85
N SER A 144 -3.00 -4.11 -32.49
CA SER A 144 -2.41 -5.30 -33.13
C SER A 144 -0.88 -5.26 -33.22
N LEU A 145 -0.18 -6.10 -32.43
CA LEU A 145 0.62 -7.19 -33.00
C LEU A 145 1.14 -8.13 -31.89
N TRP A 146 0.56 -9.33 -31.88
CA TRP A 146 1.22 -10.56 -31.45
C TRP A 146 2.49 -10.81 -32.27
N LYS A 147 3.59 -11.22 -31.60
CA LYS A 147 4.76 -12.02 -32.05
C LYS A 147 5.88 -11.76 -31.01
N SER A 148 6.58 -12.70 -30.38
CA SER A 148 6.83 -14.11 -30.67
C SER A 148 7.23 -14.82 -29.38
N SER A 149 6.60 -15.96 -29.09
CA SER A 149 7.15 -16.98 -28.21
C SER A 149 8.42 -17.54 -28.81
N LYS A 150 9.58 -17.29 -28.19
CA LYS A 150 10.74 -18.18 -28.35
C LYS A 150 10.69 -19.22 -27.24
N ARG A 151 10.29 -20.43 -27.62
CA ARG A 151 10.49 -21.65 -26.83
C ARG A 151 11.99 -21.80 -26.54
N LEU A 152 12.32 -21.96 -25.26
CA LEU A 152 13.59 -22.50 -24.81
C LEU A 152 13.51 -24.03 -24.91
N ASP A 153 14.29 -24.63 -25.81
CA ASP A 153 14.64 -26.05 -25.74
C ASP A 153 15.71 -26.22 -24.67
N VAL A 154 15.31 -26.64 -23.47
CA VAL A 154 16.24 -27.12 -22.43
C VAL A 154 16.51 -28.59 -22.70
N ARG A 155 17.67 -28.88 -23.27
CA ARG A 155 18.24 -30.24 -23.35
C ARG A 155 18.53 -30.73 -21.93
N ALA A 156 17.76 -31.72 -21.47
CA ALA A 156 18.14 -32.58 -20.37
C ALA A 156 19.26 -33.53 -20.82
N GLY A 157 20.33 -33.63 -20.03
CA GLY A 157 21.48 -34.48 -20.32
C GLY A 157 22.21 -34.93 -19.06
N SER A 158 21.61 -35.88 -18.35
CA SER A 158 22.24 -37.05 -17.72
C SER A 158 23.54 -36.87 -16.93
N ILE A 159 23.47 -36.69 -15.61
CA ILE A 159 24.59 -36.96 -14.71
C ILE A 159 24.50 -38.42 -14.23
N SER A 160 25.41 -39.24 -14.77
CA SER A 160 25.70 -40.61 -14.34
C SER A 160 26.35 -40.59 -12.95
N ARG A 161 25.75 -41.25 -11.96
CA ARG A 161 26.40 -41.55 -10.68
C ARG A 161 27.30 -42.77 -10.85
N ARG A 162 28.53 -42.68 -10.34
CA ARG A 162 29.35 -43.83 -9.93
C ARG A 162 29.37 -43.85 -8.41
#